data_AF-A0A9Q0M857-F1
#
_entry.id   AF-A0A9Q0M857-F1
#
_cell.length_a   1.000
_cell.length_b   1.000
_cell.length_c   1.000
_cell.angle_alpha   90.00
_cell.angle_beta   90.00
_cell.angle_gamma   90.00
#
_symmetry.space_group_name_H-M   'P 1'
#
loop_
_entity.id
_entity.type
_entity.pdbx_description
1 polymer ?
#
loop_
_entity_poly.entity_id
_entity_poly.type
_entity_poly.pdbx_seq_one_letter_code
_entity_poly.pdbx_strand_id
1 'polypeptide(L)'
;MNILPHKSWHVRTKQNISRVRRDEEKAKQEEETKQRRIKLAEHEARIKLLRSKSGEFSSIVRNQIPNNELDVNSKHVDLFENFKDHTGPDGEREAEKKTEQEKWEVKTGIFSYLDGRYKHDSSKSEEWYLQSRKERYKNDLEKDNSSKLKDDRLKYRHDPLNEIKAHLSEMKKRELNTNKVESSNRTRLKNETKVKSEQTPIVVHSKKHKKRKKHKRHRSSSSETSDSDTKRSNNKNELINRLRLERLDRERKERLRAQQFLNNSESSCSLDEPSSLHERKYNSQFNPHIARQNQPR
;
A
#
# COMPACT_ATOMS: atom_id res chain seq x y z
N MET A 1 8.93 33.38 -35.13
CA MET A 1 9.08 32.08 -35.83
C MET A 1 9.47 31.00 -34.83
N ASN A 2 8.76 29.86 -34.80
CA ASN A 2 9.10 28.72 -33.93
C ASN A 2 10.04 27.76 -34.68
N ILE A 3 11.31 27.72 -34.27
CA ILE A 3 12.34 26.87 -34.89
C ILE A 3 12.45 25.47 -34.25
N LEU A 4 11.73 25.23 -33.16
CA LEU A 4 11.82 24.01 -32.36
C LEU A 4 11.45 22.73 -33.13
N PRO A 5 10.41 22.72 -34.00
CA PRO A 5 10.05 21.53 -34.77
C PRO A 5 11.13 21.06 -35.76
N HIS A 6 12.03 21.97 -36.16
CA HIS A 6 13.13 21.68 -37.07
C HIS A 6 14.39 21.17 -36.37
N LYS A 7 14.37 21.03 -35.04
CA LYS A 7 15.48 20.50 -34.27
C LYS A 7 15.32 19.00 -34.06
N SER A 8 16.37 18.24 -34.34
CA SER A 8 16.42 16.78 -34.18
C SER A 8 16.23 16.29 -32.74
N TRP A 9 16.49 17.13 -31.74
CA TRP A 9 16.28 16.82 -30.32
C TRP A 9 14.86 17.15 -29.82
N HIS A 10 13.98 17.69 -30.68
CA HIS A 10 12.65 18.07 -30.24
C HIS A 10 11.79 16.83 -29.93
N VAL A 11 11.42 16.70 -28.65
CA VAL A 11 10.72 15.53 -28.08
C VAL A 11 9.42 15.21 -28.80
N ARG A 12 8.70 16.22 -29.29
CA ARG A 12 7.38 16.04 -29.94
C ARG A 12 7.44 15.70 -31.42
N THR A 13 8.64 15.58 -32.00
CA THR A 13 8.76 15.12 -33.39
C THR A 13 8.38 13.66 -33.51
N LYS A 14 7.70 13.29 -34.60
CA LYS A 14 7.25 11.91 -34.86
C LYS A 14 8.40 10.89 -34.76
N GLN A 15 9.60 11.28 -35.21
CA GLN A 15 10.79 10.44 -35.17
C GLN A 15 11.31 10.18 -33.76
N ASN A 16 11.25 11.17 -32.87
CA ASN A 16 11.70 10.96 -31.49
C ASN A 16 10.65 10.18 -30.69
N ILE A 17 9.37 10.43 -30.93
CA ILE A 17 8.29 9.65 -30.32
C ILE A 17 8.40 8.17 -30.73
N SER A 18 8.70 7.86 -32.00
CA SER A 18 8.86 6.47 -32.45
C SER A 18 10.13 5.79 -31.90
N ARG A 19 11.21 6.53 -31.66
CA ARG A 19 12.40 6.02 -30.96
C ARG A 19 12.07 5.65 -29.51
N VAL A 20 11.42 6.56 -28.78
CA VAL A 20 10.97 6.31 -27.41
C VAL A 20 10.06 5.09 -27.34
N ARG A 21 9.07 4.99 -28.24
CA ARG A 21 8.18 3.83 -28.29
C ARG A 21 8.94 2.52 -28.51
N ARG A 22 9.93 2.48 -29.42
CA ARG A 22 10.77 1.29 -29.64
C ARG A 22 11.55 0.91 -28.39
N ASP A 23 12.14 1.90 -27.71
CA ASP A 23 12.92 1.67 -26.50
C ASP A 23 12.03 1.19 -25.34
N GLU A 24 10.82 1.75 -25.20
CA GLU A 24 9.79 1.31 -24.25
C GLU A 24 9.31 -0.12 -24.54
N GLU A 25 9.04 -0.44 -25.80
CA GLU A 25 8.66 -1.80 -26.23
C GLU A 25 9.77 -2.81 -25.94
N LYS A 26 11.03 -2.45 -26.22
CA LYS A 26 12.19 -3.29 -25.90
C LYS A 26 12.34 -3.50 -24.40
N ALA A 27 12.24 -2.43 -23.61
CA ALA A 27 12.29 -2.52 -22.15
C ALA A 27 11.18 -3.44 -21.61
N LYS A 28 9.96 -3.33 -22.15
CA LYS A 28 8.83 -4.19 -21.79
C LYS A 28 9.09 -5.66 -22.13
N GLN A 29 9.61 -5.96 -23.31
CA GLN A 29 9.98 -7.34 -23.69
C GLN A 29 11.05 -7.93 -22.77
N GLU A 30 12.06 -7.14 -22.40
CA GLU A 30 13.09 -7.55 -21.45
C GLU A 30 12.53 -7.79 -20.04
N GLU A 31 11.56 -7.00 -19.60
CA GLU A 31 10.84 -7.23 -18.34
C GLU A 31 9.98 -8.50 -18.38
N GLU A 32 9.24 -8.72 -19.46
CA GLU A 32 8.41 -9.92 -19.63
C GLU A 32 9.27 -11.20 -19.64
N THR A 33 10.41 -11.19 -20.33
CA THR A 33 11.34 -12.34 -20.34
C THR A 33 11.94 -12.59 -18.96
N LYS A 34 12.33 -11.54 -18.21
CA LYS A 34 12.77 -11.66 -16.81
C LYS A 34 11.67 -12.23 -15.93
N GLN A 35 10.44 -11.73 -16.04
CA GLN A 35 9.30 -12.24 -15.27
C GLN A 35 9.00 -13.70 -15.59
N ARG A 36 9.04 -14.10 -16.87
CA ARG A 36 8.89 -15.51 -17.27
C ARG A 36 9.96 -16.38 -16.63
N ARG A 37 11.22 -15.94 -16.63
CA ARG A 37 12.32 -16.65 -15.98
C ARG A 37 12.13 -16.77 -14.46
N ILE A 38 11.68 -15.71 -13.80
CA ILE A 38 11.36 -15.71 -12.36
C ILE A 38 10.24 -16.71 -12.06
N LYS A 39 9.16 -16.69 -12.84
CA LYS A 39 8.02 -17.61 -12.67
C LYS A 39 8.43 -19.08 -12.84
N LEU A 40 9.27 -19.38 -13.84
CA LEU A 40 9.82 -20.72 -14.04
C LEU A 40 10.69 -21.15 -12.85
N ALA A 41 11.62 -20.30 -12.41
CA ALA A 41 12.46 -20.58 -11.26
C ALA A 41 11.65 -20.78 -9.97
N GLU A 42 10.59 -19.99 -9.76
CA GLU A 42 9.67 -20.16 -8.63
C GLU A 42 8.93 -21.49 -8.70
N HIS A 43 8.44 -21.86 -9.89
CA HIS A 43 7.77 -23.13 -10.12
C HIS A 43 8.70 -24.33 -9.87
N GLU A 44 9.92 -24.28 -10.40
CA GLU A 44 10.95 -25.29 -10.17
C GLU A 44 11.34 -25.40 -8.69
N ALA A 45 11.51 -24.27 -8.00
CA ALA A 45 11.79 -24.24 -6.57
C ALA A 45 10.65 -24.85 -5.75
N ARG A 46 9.40 -24.55 -6.12
CA ARG A 46 8.20 -25.13 -5.49
C ARG A 46 8.12 -26.63 -5.70
N ILE A 47 8.36 -27.11 -6.92
CA ILE A 47 8.40 -28.55 -7.23
C ILE A 47 9.51 -29.23 -6.43
N LYS A 48 10.71 -28.63 -6.39
CA LYS A 48 11.85 -29.19 -5.65
C LYS A 48 11.54 -29.32 -4.16
N LEU A 49 10.89 -28.31 -3.57
CA LEU A 49 10.43 -28.35 -2.18
C LEU A 49 9.38 -29.44 -1.94
N LEU A 50 8.40 -29.58 -2.84
CA LEU A 50 7.40 -30.63 -2.74
C LEU A 50 8.03 -32.02 -2.90
N ARG A 51 9.02 -32.15 -3.78
CA ARG A 51 9.75 -33.40 -4.02
C ARG A 51 10.67 -33.77 -2.87
N SER A 52 11.34 -32.81 -2.22
CA SER A 52 12.11 -33.08 -1.01
C SER A 52 11.18 -33.50 0.12
N LYS A 53 10.07 -32.79 0.31
CA LYS A 53 9.06 -33.10 1.34
C LYS A 53 8.40 -34.46 1.12
N SER A 54 8.06 -34.82 -0.13
CA SER A 54 7.50 -36.14 -0.45
C SER A 54 8.56 -37.23 -0.45
N GLY A 55 9.79 -36.92 -0.85
CA GLY A 55 10.95 -37.81 -0.79
C GLY A 55 11.29 -38.20 0.65
N GLU A 56 11.32 -37.23 1.56
CA GLU A 56 11.45 -37.44 3.01
C GLU A 56 10.29 -38.27 3.59
N PHE A 57 9.07 -38.09 3.09
CA PHE A 57 7.92 -38.92 3.47
C PHE A 57 8.01 -40.34 2.91
N SER A 58 8.48 -40.50 1.67
CA SER A 58 8.58 -41.79 0.98
C SER A 58 9.77 -42.62 1.44
N SER A 59 10.87 -42.00 1.87
CA SER A 59 12.04 -42.71 2.40
C SER A 59 11.73 -43.37 3.75
N ILE A 60 10.85 -42.74 4.56
CA ILE A 60 10.33 -43.32 5.79
C ILE A 60 9.44 -44.54 5.50
N VAL A 61 8.61 -44.49 4.45
CA VAL A 61 7.67 -45.57 4.07
C VAL A 61 8.35 -46.70 3.29
N ARG A 62 9.40 -46.41 2.50
CA ARG A 62 10.11 -47.38 1.65
C ARG A 62 10.97 -48.37 2.46
N ASN A 63 11.32 -48.04 3.70
CA ASN A 63 12.08 -48.92 4.58
C ASN A 63 11.25 -50.07 5.20
N GLN A 64 9.95 -50.19 4.89
CA GLN A 64 9.07 -51.24 5.41
C GLN A 64 8.53 -52.22 4.35
N ILE A 65 8.88 -52.07 3.07
CA ILE A 65 8.31 -52.88 1.98
C ILE A 65 9.43 -53.65 1.28
N PRO A 66 9.43 -55.00 1.30
CA PRO A 66 10.42 -55.79 0.57
C PRO A 66 10.22 -55.63 -0.94
N ASN A 67 11.34 -55.52 -1.65
CA ASN A 67 11.42 -55.30 -3.09
C ASN A 67 10.74 -56.43 -3.86
N ASN A 68 9.68 -56.09 -4.60
CA ASN A 68 9.19 -56.91 -5.71
C ASN A 68 9.47 -56.11 -6.99
N GLU A 69 10.31 -56.70 -7.86
CA GLU A 69 10.67 -56.14 -9.17
C GLU A 69 9.41 -56.02 -10.04
N LEU A 70 9.03 -54.78 -10.36
CA LEU A 70 7.97 -54.51 -11.34
C LEU A 70 8.53 -53.61 -12.45
N ASP A 71 8.85 -54.30 -13.54
CA ASP A 71 8.72 -53.95 -14.94
C ASP A 71 9.06 -52.50 -15.39
N VAL A 72 10.16 -52.39 -16.14
CA VAL A 72 10.79 -51.15 -16.62
C VAL A 72 10.03 -50.51 -17.80
N ASN A 73 8.85 -51.02 -18.14
CA ASN A 73 8.00 -50.53 -19.24
C ASN A 73 6.69 -49.86 -18.79
N SER A 74 6.59 -49.44 -17.53
CA SER A 74 5.48 -48.60 -17.09
C SER A 74 5.66 -47.16 -17.60
N LYS A 75 5.31 -46.95 -18.87
CA LYS A 75 4.93 -45.62 -19.36
C LYS A 75 3.92 -45.06 -18.36
N HIS A 76 4.13 -43.82 -17.90
CA HIS A 76 3.21 -43.13 -16.99
C HIS A 76 1.77 -43.35 -17.47
N VAL A 77 0.99 -44.13 -16.71
CA VAL A 77 -0.42 -44.33 -17.01
C VAL A 77 -1.09 -43.03 -16.60
N ASP A 78 -1.35 -42.16 -17.58
CA ASP A 78 -2.20 -41.00 -17.40
C ASP A 78 -3.62 -41.51 -17.14
N LEU A 79 -3.95 -41.80 -15.88
CA LEU A 79 -5.29 -42.24 -15.44
C LEU A 79 -6.43 -41.32 -15.91
N PHE A 80 -6.09 -40.09 -16.33
CA PHE A 80 -6.99 -39.05 -16.79
C PHE A 80 -6.87 -38.74 -18.29
N GLU A 81 -6.11 -39.51 -19.07
CA GLU A 81 -6.01 -39.31 -20.53
C GLU A 81 -7.40 -39.38 -21.17
N ASN A 82 -8.21 -40.37 -20.75
CA ASN A 82 -9.60 -40.52 -21.17
C ASN A 82 -10.54 -39.40 -20.67
N PHE A 83 -10.14 -38.60 -19.68
CA PHE A 83 -10.95 -37.48 -19.18
C PHE A 83 -10.63 -36.14 -19.87
N LYS A 84 -9.41 -35.98 -20.40
CA LYS A 84 -8.98 -34.77 -21.13
C LYS A 84 -9.82 -34.54 -22.38
N ASP A 85 -10.26 -35.62 -23.04
CA ASP A 85 -11.09 -35.56 -24.25
C ASP A 85 -12.59 -35.33 -23.94
N HIS A 86 -13.02 -35.56 -22.70
CA HIS A 86 -14.39 -35.30 -22.24
C HIS A 86 -14.56 -33.93 -21.60
N THR A 87 -13.47 -33.29 -21.18
CA THR A 87 -13.45 -31.85 -20.90
C THR A 87 -13.04 -31.13 -22.17
N GLY A 88 -14.00 -30.96 -23.09
CA GLY A 88 -13.83 -30.00 -24.17
C GLY A 88 -13.44 -28.62 -23.62
N PRO A 89 -12.90 -27.70 -24.43
CA PRO A 89 -12.71 -26.33 -23.99
C PRO A 89 -14.05 -25.84 -23.44
N ASP A 90 -14.14 -25.66 -22.12
CA ASP A 90 -15.35 -25.15 -21.47
C ASP A 90 -15.65 -23.80 -22.13
N GLY A 91 -16.51 -23.78 -23.14
CA GLY A 91 -16.89 -22.54 -23.83
C GLY A 91 -17.47 -21.54 -22.84
N GLU A 92 -18.06 -22.04 -21.76
CA GLU A 92 -18.49 -21.30 -20.58
C GLU A 92 -17.33 -20.63 -19.85
N ARG A 93 -16.19 -21.31 -19.63
CA ARG A 93 -15.00 -20.73 -18.98
C ARG A 93 -14.32 -19.67 -19.83
N GLU A 94 -14.30 -19.84 -21.15
CA GLU A 94 -13.78 -18.83 -22.06
C GLU A 94 -14.70 -17.61 -22.15
N ALA A 95 -16.02 -17.83 -22.15
CA ALA A 95 -17.01 -16.76 -22.07
C ALA A 95 -16.89 -16.02 -20.72
N GLU A 96 -16.77 -16.72 -19.61
CA GLU A 96 -16.56 -16.14 -18.28
C GLU A 96 -15.30 -15.27 -18.27
N LYS A 97 -14.16 -15.78 -18.75
CA LYS A 97 -12.92 -14.99 -18.87
C LYS A 97 -13.10 -13.75 -19.75
N LYS A 98 -13.84 -13.83 -20.86
CA LYS A 98 -14.16 -12.67 -21.70
C LYS A 98 -15.02 -11.65 -20.94
N THR A 99 -16.07 -12.09 -20.24
CA THR A 99 -16.88 -11.18 -19.43
C THR A 99 -16.11 -10.57 -18.26
N GLU A 100 -15.18 -11.30 -17.66
CA GLU A 100 -14.30 -10.79 -16.60
C GLU A 100 -13.30 -9.77 -17.14
N GLN A 101 -12.74 -10.02 -18.33
CA GLN A 101 -11.90 -9.06 -19.04
C GLN A 101 -12.69 -7.80 -19.38
N GLU A 102 -13.89 -7.91 -19.95
CA GLU A 102 -14.75 -6.77 -20.24
C GLU A 102 -15.12 -5.99 -18.96
N LYS A 103 -15.49 -6.68 -17.87
CA LYS A 103 -15.75 -6.04 -16.56
C LYS A 103 -14.52 -5.32 -16.03
N TRP A 104 -13.33 -5.90 -16.19
CA TRP A 104 -12.07 -5.29 -15.77
C TRP A 104 -11.72 -4.09 -16.65
N GLU A 105 -11.86 -4.20 -17.97
CA GLU A 105 -11.62 -3.12 -18.93
C GLU A 105 -12.60 -1.96 -18.77
N VAL A 106 -13.86 -2.25 -18.44
CA VAL A 106 -14.87 -1.26 -18.04
C VAL A 106 -14.46 -0.60 -16.72
N LYS A 107 -14.11 -1.41 -15.70
CA LYS A 107 -13.69 -0.91 -14.37
C LYS A 107 -12.42 -0.07 -14.43
N THR A 108 -11.51 -0.39 -15.34
CA THR A 108 -10.25 0.34 -15.57
C THR A 108 -10.39 1.48 -16.59
N GLY A 109 -11.55 1.60 -17.23
CA GLY A 109 -11.84 2.65 -18.20
C GLY A 109 -11.16 2.46 -19.57
N ILE A 110 -10.52 1.32 -19.82
CA ILE A 110 -9.95 0.97 -21.14
C ILE A 110 -11.06 0.85 -22.19
N PHE A 111 -12.16 0.18 -21.86
CA PHE A 111 -13.28 -0.04 -22.79
C PHE A 111 -14.24 1.16 -22.89
N SER A 112 -14.14 2.14 -21.98
CA SER A 112 -15.01 3.33 -21.99
C SER A 112 -14.60 4.40 -23.01
N TYR A 113 -13.36 4.39 -23.52
CA TYR A 113 -12.79 5.59 -24.13
C TYR A 113 -12.96 5.70 -25.65
N LEU A 114 -13.30 4.62 -26.37
CA LEU A 114 -13.24 4.63 -27.84
C LEU A 114 -14.60 4.79 -28.54
N ASP A 115 -15.69 4.27 -27.95
CA ASP A 115 -16.94 4.14 -28.69
C ASP A 115 -18.12 4.93 -28.10
N GLY A 116 -18.01 5.51 -26.90
CA GLY A 116 -19.12 6.23 -26.24
C GLY A 116 -20.39 5.38 -26.01
N ARG A 117 -20.35 4.08 -26.34
CA ARG A 117 -21.46 3.12 -26.21
C ARG A 117 -21.65 2.65 -24.78
N TYR A 118 -20.58 2.62 -23.99
CA TYR A 118 -20.67 2.28 -22.58
C TYR A 118 -21.06 3.52 -21.77
N LYS A 119 -22.36 3.85 -21.81
CA LYS A 119 -22.99 4.82 -20.91
C LYS A 119 -22.84 4.28 -19.49
N HIS A 120 -21.77 4.68 -18.80
CA HIS A 120 -21.71 4.57 -17.35
C HIS A 120 -22.92 5.34 -16.81
N ASP A 121 -23.74 4.64 -16.04
CA ASP A 121 -24.94 5.12 -15.36
C ASP A 121 -26.18 5.34 -16.23
N SER A 122 -27.06 4.34 -16.19
CA SER A 122 -28.52 4.44 -16.22
C SER A 122 -29.11 5.40 -15.15
N SER A 123 -28.30 6.26 -14.54
CA SER A 123 -28.64 7.23 -13.51
C SER A 123 -28.06 8.62 -13.77
N LYS A 124 -27.89 9.00 -15.05
CA LYS A 124 -27.80 10.41 -15.43
C LYS A 124 -28.72 10.66 -16.61
N SER A 125 -29.76 11.45 -16.35
CA SER A 125 -30.40 12.37 -17.30
C SER A 125 -29.74 12.34 -18.66
N GLU A 126 -30.52 12.02 -19.70
CA GLU A 126 -30.11 12.21 -21.09
C GLU A 126 -29.30 13.50 -21.23
N GLU A 127 -28.19 13.40 -21.95
CA GLU A 127 -27.30 14.53 -22.18
C GLU A 127 -28.14 15.72 -22.64
N TRP A 128 -27.85 16.91 -22.14
CA TRP A 128 -28.71 18.09 -22.32
C TRP A 128 -29.05 18.41 -23.80
N TYR A 129 -28.24 17.92 -24.75
CA TYR A 129 -28.47 18.06 -26.18
C TYR A 129 -29.39 16.99 -26.79
N LEU A 130 -29.56 15.85 -26.13
CA LEU A 130 -30.57 14.83 -26.46
C LEU A 130 -31.95 15.18 -25.89
N GLN A 131 -31.99 15.96 -24.80
CA GLN A 131 -33.23 16.44 -24.19
C GLN A 131 -33.94 17.47 -25.07
N SER A 132 -35.28 17.36 -25.16
CA SER A 132 -36.10 18.35 -25.84
C SER A 132 -35.98 19.72 -25.17
N ARG A 133 -36.18 20.80 -25.94
CA ARG A 133 -36.14 22.18 -25.39
C ARG A 133 -37.11 22.36 -24.21
N LYS A 134 -38.25 21.65 -24.23
CA LYS A 134 -39.27 21.70 -23.18
C LYS A 134 -38.82 21.00 -21.89
N GLU A 135 -38.12 19.87 -21.99
CA GLU A 135 -37.56 19.17 -20.84
C GLU A 135 -36.43 19.95 -20.19
N ARG A 136 -35.57 20.58 -20.98
CA ARG A 136 -34.52 21.47 -20.46
C ARG A 136 -35.12 22.60 -19.62
N TYR A 137 -36.15 23.26 -20.13
CA TYR A 137 -36.83 24.33 -19.41
C TYR A 137 -37.45 23.88 -18.08
N LYS A 138 -38.01 22.66 -18.05
CA LYS A 138 -38.55 22.07 -16.81
C LYS A 138 -37.44 21.77 -15.80
N ASN A 139 -36.34 21.17 -16.25
CA ASN A 139 -35.20 20.84 -15.41
C ASN A 139 -34.58 22.10 -14.79
N ASP A 140 -34.47 23.19 -15.54
CA ASP A 140 -33.95 24.46 -15.04
C ASP A 140 -34.87 25.06 -13.96
N LEU A 141 -36.20 25.04 -14.17
CA LEU A 141 -37.18 25.48 -13.18
C LEU A 141 -37.15 24.63 -11.90
N GLU A 142 -37.06 23.31 -12.02
CA GLU A 142 -36.95 22.41 -10.86
C GLU A 142 -35.64 22.62 -10.12
N LYS A 143 -34.54 22.84 -10.84
CA LYS A 143 -33.23 23.13 -10.26
C LYS A 143 -33.24 24.44 -9.50
N ASP A 144 -33.82 25.49 -10.06
CA ASP A 144 -33.98 26.79 -9.40
C ASP A 144 -34.81 26.68 -8.12
N ASN A 145 -35.94 25.98 -8.17
CA ASN A 145 -36.77 25.72 -6.99
C ASN A 145 -36.03 24.90 -5.92
N SER A 146 -35.28 23.86 -6.33
CA SER A 146 -34.50 23.05 -5.40
C SER A 146 -33.38 23.86 -4.72
N SER A 147 -32.78 24.81 -5.45
CA SER A 147 -31.76 25.70 -4.91
C SER A 147 -32.34 26.69 -3.91
N LYS A 148 -33.50 27.29 -4.23
CA LYS A 148 -34.24 28.19 -3.33
C LYS A 148 -34.64 27.48 -2.03
N LEU A 149 -35.19 26.26 -2.12
CA LEU A 149 -35.54 25.46 -0.94
C LEU A 149 -34.33 25.14 -0.05
N LYS A 150 -33.17 24.85 -0.64
CA LYS A 150 -31.93 24.60 0.10
C LYS A 150 -31.41 25.86 0.78
N ASP A 151 -31.46 26.99 0.07
CA ASP A 151 -31.02 28.29 0.57
C ASP A 151 -31.93 28.78 1.70
N ASP A 152 -33.25 28.65 1.56
CA ASP A 152 -34.22 28.99 2.60
C ASP A 152 -34.07 28.10 3.84
N ARG A 153 -33.76 26.81 3.66
CA ARG A 153 -33.43 25.92 4.76
C ARG A 153 -32.12 26.32 5.45
N LEU A 154 -31.11 26.77 4.71
CA LEU A 154 -29.86 27.27 5.28
C LEU A 154 -30.10 28.55 6.10
N LYS A 155 -30.84 29.51 5.54
CA LYS A 155 -31.24 30.75 6.21
C LYS A 155 -32.01 30.44 7.49
N TYR A 156 -32.99 29.54 7.43
CA TYR A 156 -33.76 29.14 8.60
C TYR A 156 -32.91 28.49 9.70
N ARG A 157 -31.91 27.68 9.33
CA ARG A 157 -31.00 27.04 10.30
C ARG A 157 -30.00 27.99 10.93
N HIS A 158 -29.61 29.05 10.23
CA HIS A 158 -28.64 30.04 10.68
C HIS A 158 -29.27 31.36 11.13
N ASP A 159 -30.60 31.41 11.23
CA ASP A 159 -31.32 32.56 11.76
C ASP A 159 -31.24 32.58 13.30
N PRO A 160 -30.58 33.59 13.91
CA PRO A 160 -30.46 33.69 15.36
C PRO A 160 -31.82 33.75 16.07
N LEU A 161 -32.89 34.25 15.42
CA LEU A 161 -34.22 34.25 16.00
C LEU A 161 -34.77 32.83 16.23
N ASN A 162 -34.41 31.88 15.37
CA ASN A 162 -34.83 30.49 15.53
C ASN A 162 -34.05 29.79 16.65
N GLU A 163 -32.77 30.11 16.82
CA GLU A 163 -31.97 29.64 17.96
C GLU A 163 -32.53 30.18 19.29
N ILE A 164 -32.87 31.47 19.35
CA ILE A 164 -33.49 32.10 20.51
C ILE A 164 -34.85 31.45 20.83
N LYS A 165 -35.70 31.23 19.81
CA LYS A 165 -36.99 30.54 20.00
C LYS A 165 -36.81 29.13 20.55
N ALA A 166 -35.84 28.38 20.04
CA ALA A 166 -35.52 27.04 20.55
C ALA A 166 -35.08 27.10 22.01
N HIS A 167 -34.16 28.01 22.35
CA HIS A 167 -33.68 28.19 23.73
C HIS A 167 -34.80 28.60 24.69
N LEU A 168 -35.67 29.55 24.30
CA LEU A 168 -36.84 29.94 25.11
C LEU A 168 -37.81 28.78 25.31
N SER A 169 -38.02 27.93 24.30
CA SER A 169 -38.84 26.72 24.42
C SER A 169 -38.22 25.69 25.38
N GLU A 170 -36.89 25.56 25.35
CA GLU A 170 -36.12 24.69 26.25
C GLU A 170 -36.21 25.20 27.69
N MET A 171 -36.04 26.51 27.91
CA MET A 171 -36.19 27.15 29.22
C MET A 171 -37.60 26.92 29.77
N LYS A 172 -38.64 27.14 28.97
CA LYS A 172 -40.04 26.90 29.38
C LYS A 172 -40.28 25.42 29.74
N LYS A 173 -39.70 24.47 29.00
CA LYS A 173 -39.79 23.03 29.33
C LYS A 173 -39.06 22.71 30.64
N ARG A 174 -37.89 23.32 30.88
CA ARG A 174 -37.16 23.17 32.14
C ARG A 174 -37.95 23.71 33.31
N GLU A 175 -38.57 24.88 33.18
CA GLU A 175 -39.46 25.46 34.21
C GLU A 175 -40.65 24.55 34.54
N LEU A 176 -41.28 23.93 33.54
CA LEU A 176 -42.35 22.95 33.76
C LEU A 176 -41.83 21.69 34.49
N ASN A 177 -40.61 21.26 34.19
CA ASN A 177 -39.99 20.09 34.83
C ASN A 177 -39.51 20.39 36.25
N THR A 178 -38.98 21.59 36.54
CA THR A 178 -38.61 21.99 37.90
C THR A 178 -39.84 22.09 38.79
N ASN A 179 -40.94 22.66 38.30
CA ASN A 179 -42.21 22.69 39.03
C ASN A 179 -42.76 21.29 39.32
N LYS A 180 -42.55 20.33 38.41
CA LYS A 180 -42.91 18.92 38.62
C LYS A 180 -42.03 18.25 39.67
N VAL A 181 -40.72 18.52 39.68
CA VAL A 181 -39.77 17.98 40.67
C VAL A 181 -39.93 18.63 42.05
N GLU A 182 -40.30 19.90 42.14
CA GLU A 182 -40.61 20.57 43.41
C GLU A 182 -41.89 20.02 44.06
N SER A 183 -42.88 19.58 43.27
CA SER A 183 -44.06 18.90 43.77
C SER A 183 -43.77 17.47 44.30
N SER A 184 -42.73 16.80 43.78
CA SER A 184 -42.31 15.47 44.24
C SER A 184 -41.26 15.49 45.36
N ASN A 185 -40.54 16.60 45.55
CA ASN A 185 -39.44 16.70 46.51
C ASN A 185 -39.81 17.37 47.84
N ARG A 186 -41.09 17.71 48.06
CA ARG A 186 -41.56 18.18 49.38
C ARG A 186 -41.55 17.11 50.48
N THR A 187 -41.36 15.83 50.16
CA THR A 187 -41.45 14.74 51.14
C THR A 187 -40.11 14.10 51.52
N ARG A 188 -38.96 14.58 51.03
CA ARG A 188 -37.71 13.85 51.30
C ARG A 188 -36.47 14.74 51.44
N LEU A 189 -36.08 14.92 52.70
CA LEU A 189 -34.72 15.12 53.23
C LEU A 189 -34.14 16.54 53.20
N LYS A 190 -34.34 17.24 54.33
CA LYS A 190 -33.21 17.85 55.03
C LYS A 190 -32.34 16.70 55.56
N ASN A 191 -31.07 16.67 55.17
CA ASN A 191 -29.90 16.49 56.03
C ASN A 191 -28.62 16.34 55.18
N GLU A 192 -27.68 17.25 55.46
CA GLU A 192 -26.22 17.04 55.48
C GLU A 192 -25.48 16.88 54.14
N THR A 193 -24.87 17.94 53.62
CA THR A 193 -23.50 18.47 53.86
C THR A 193 -22.34 17.72 53.20
N LYS A 194 -21.75 18.41 52.21
CA LYS A 194 -20.31 18.71 52.03
C LYS A 194 -19.40 17.58 51.46
N VAL A 195 -18.71 17.90 50.35
CA VAL A 195 -17.22 17.98 50.20
C VAL A 195 -16.74 17.59 48.78
N LYS A 196 -15.90 18.50 48.20
CA LYS A 196 -14.83 18.37 47.16
C LYS A 196 -15.18 17.95 45.71
N SER A 197 -14.70 18.73 44.74
CA SER A 197 -13.38 18.48 44.12
C SER A 197 -12.97 19.56 43.11
N GLU A 198 -11.66 19.74 43.01
CA GLU A 198 -10.87 20.69 42.22
C GLU A 198 -10.85 20.37 40.71
N GLN A 199 -10.55 21.38 39.87
CA GLN A 199 -9.43 21.43 38.90
C GLN A 199 -9.71 22.37 37.70
N THR A 200 -8.79 23.33 37.51
CA THR A 200 -8.47 24.08 36.26
C THR A 200 -7.80 23.15 35.22
N PRO A 201 -7.41 23.52 33.97
CA PRO A 201 -7.29 24.84 33.30
C PRO A 201 -7.76 24.83 31.81
N ILE A 202 -7.48 25.87 31.00
CA ILE A 202 -7.00 25.76 29.58
C ILE A 202 -6.55 27.15 29.07
N VAL A 203 -5.30 27.19 28.60
CA VAL A 203 -4.61 28.33 27.97
C VAL A 203 -4.88 28.36 26.46
N VAL A 204 -5.11 29.55 25.92
CA VAL A 204 -5.37 29.82 24.50
C VAL A 204 -4.05 30.00 23.75
N HIS A 205 -3.85 29.30 22.63
CA HIS A 205 -2.71 29.51 21.72
C HIS A 205 -3.18 29.90 20.31
N SER A 206 -2.73 31.06 19.83
CA SER A 206 -3.01 31.59 18.49
C SER A 206 -1.75 31.72 17.63
N LYS A 207 -1.78 31.03 16.49
CA LYS A 207 -1.26 31.34 15.12
C LYS A 207 -0.02 32.25 14.94
N LYS A 208 0.95 31.77 14.14
CA LYS A 208 1.45 32.53 12.95
C LYS A 208 2.31 31.70 11.98
N HIS A 209 1.90 31.67 10.72
CA HIS A 209 2.71 31.24 9.57
C HIS A 209 3.68 32.35 9.13
N LYS A 210 4.93 32.00 8.83
CA LYS A 210 5.88 32.87 8.11
C LYS A 210 6.42 32.16 6.85
N LYS A 211 6.05 32.68 5.67
CA LYS A 211 6.70 32.38 4.39
C LYS A 211 7.93 33.28 4.23
N ARG A 212 9.11 32.73 3.89
CA ARG A 212 10.26 33.50 3.38
C ARG A 212 10.85 32.88 2.12
N LYS A 213 11.31 33.80 1.26
CA LYS A 213 11.60 33.72 -0.17
C LYS A 213 12.89 32.92 -0.47
N LYS A 214 12.87 32.10 -1.53
CA LYS A 214 14.06 31.44 -2.10
C LYS A 214 14.77 32.41 -3.07
N HIS A 215 16.04 32.70 -2.82
CA HIS A 215 16.90 33.43 -3.77
C HIS A 215 17.41 32.47 -4.85
N LYS A 216 17.26 32.89 -6.12
CA LYS A 216 17.87 32.24 -7.29
C LYS A 216 19.33 32.71 -7.38
N ARG A 217 20.28 31.77 -7.35
CA ARG A 217 21.67 32.01 -7.77
C ARG A 217 21.82 31.58 -9.22
N HIS A 218 22.16 32.52 -10.08
CA HIS A 218 22.60 32.26 -11.45
C HIS A 218 24.00 31.62 -11.41
N ARG A 219 24.19 30.50 -12.10
CA ARG A 219 25.51 29.97 -12.45
C ARG A 219 25.78 30.34 -13.91
N SER A 220 26.84 31.11 -14.10
CA SER A 220 27.42 31.45 -15.39
C SER A 220 27.95 30.19 -16.09
N SER A 221 27.81 30.23 -17.41
CA SER A 221 28.32 29.32 -18.40
C SER A 221 29.84 29.16 -18.36
N SER A 222 30.31 27.92 -18.29
CA SER A 222 31.57 27.51 -18.90
C SER A 222 31.24 26.33 -19.82
N SER A 223 31.50 26.56 -21.09
CA SER A 223 31.24 25.67 -22.22
C SER A 223 32.53 24.91 -22.46
N GLU A 224 32.61 23.63 -22.12
CA GLU A 224 33.65 22.72 -22.66
C GLU A 224 33.14 21.27 -22.75
N THR A 225 32.93 20.80 -23.98
CA THR A 225 32.93 19.39 -24.43
C THR A 225 31.88 18.42 -23.85
N SER A 226 30.78 18.22 -24.59
CA SER A 226 29.67 17.32 -24.27
C SER A 226 29.98 15.80 -24.29
N ASP A 227 31.20 15.40 -24.67
CA ASP A 227 31.57 13.97 -24.78
C ASP A 227 32.44 13.46 -23.60
N SER A 228 32.92 14.36 -22.73
CA SER A 228 33.68 14.00 -21.53
C SER A 228 32.78 13.80 -20.30
N ASP A 229 31.66 14.54 -20.21
CA ASP A 229 30.72 14.47 -19.09
C ASP A 229 29.90 13.18 -19.07
N THR A 230 29.56 12.61 -20.22
CA THR A 230 28.82 11.34 -20.34
C THR A 230 29.67 10.15 -19.88
N LYS A 231 30.95 10.11 -20.26
CA LYS A 231 31.91 9.11 -19.76
C LYS A 231 32.14 9.25 -18.26
N ARG A 232 32.24 10.49 -17.77
CA ARG A 232 32.39 10.77 -16.32
C ARG A 232 31.15 10.39 -15.52
N SER A 233 29.93 10.56 -16.06
CA SER A 233 28.70 10.11 -15.40
C SER A 233 28.58 8.58 -15.39
N ASN A 234 28.98 7.91 -16.47
CA ASN A 234 28.92 6.45 -16.55
C ASN A 234 29.89 5.80 -15.57
N ASN A 235 31.14 6.29 -15.48
CA ASN A 235 32.11 5.79 -14.51
C ASN A 235 31.67 6.03 -13.06
N LYS A 236 30.96 7.15 -12.78
CA LYS A 236 30.36 7.39 -11.47
C LYS A 236 29.23 6.40 -11.17
N ASN A 237 28.37 6.10 -12.14
CA ASN A 237 27.30 5.13 -11.99
C ASN A 237 27.85 3.72 -11.76
N GLU A 238 28.91 3.32 -12.46
CA GLU A 238 29.63 2.06 -12.23
C GLU A 238 30.24 1.99 -10.84
N LEU A 239 30.89 3.07 -10.38
CA LEU A 239 31.43 3.15 -9.01
C LEU A 239 30.32 3.06 -7.96
N ILE A 240 29.20 3.77 -8.16
CA ILE A 240 28.03 3.70 -7.27
C ILE A 240 27.45 2.28 -7.24
N ASN A 241 27.38 1.61 -8.38
CA ASN A 241 26.89 0.23 -8.46
C ASN A 241 27.82 -0.75 -7.74
N ARG A 242 29.14 -0.56 -7.85
CA ARG A 242 30.13 -1.32 -7.06
C ARG A 242 29.92 -1.12 -5.55
N LEU A 243 29.73 0.12 -5.10
CA LEU A 243 29.46 0.43 -3.68
C LEU A 243 28.11 -0.15 -3.20
N ARG A 244 27.10 -0.22 -4.07
CA ARG A 244 25.81 -0.87 -3.75
C ARG A 244 25.96 -2.38 -3.59
N LEU A 245 26.71 -3.04 -4.48
CA LEU A 245 27.00 -4.47 -4.37
C LEU A 245 27.76 -4.78 -3.09
N GLU A 246 28.79 -3.99 -2.80
CA GLU A 246 29.56 -4.14 -1.56
C GLU A 246 28.69 -3.92 -0.31
N ARG A 247 27.78 -2.94 -0.33
CA ARG A 247 26.81 -2.73 0.74
C ARG A 247 25.91 -3.96 0.94
N LEU A 248 25.35 -4.50 -0.13
CA LEU A 248 24.52 -5.72 -0.07
C LEU A 248 25.31 -6.91 0.48
N ASP A 249 26.59 -7.04 0.14
CA ASP A 249 27.45 -8.09 0.69
C ASP A 249 27.68 -7.92 2.19
N ARG A 250 27.87 -6.70 2.68
CA ARG A 250 27.97 -6.42 4.12
C ARG A 250 26.65 -6.70 4.83
N GLU A 251 25.53 -6.24 4.29
CA GLU A 251 24.19 -6.52 4.84
C GLU A 251 23.91 -8.03 4.87
N ARG A 252 24.30 -8.79 3.84
CA ARG A 252 24.21 -10.26 3.85
C ARG A 252 25.06 -10.90 4.93
N LYS A 253 26.32 -10.47 5.08
CA LYS A 253 27.23 -10.97 6.12
C LYS A 253 26.71 -10.65 7.53
N GLU A 254 26.22 -9.44 7.75
CA GLU A 254 25.63 -9.03 9.03
C GLU A 254 24.33 -9.80 9.31
N ARG A 255 23.50 -10.04 8.29
CA ARG A 255 22.29 -10.85 8.42
C ARG A 255 22.61 -12.30 8.74
N LEU A 256 23.64 -12.89 8.12
CA LEU A 256 24.13 -14.23 8.45
C LEU A 256 24.68 -14.28 9.87
N ARG A 257 25.44 -13.26 10.30
CA ARG A 257 25.95 -13.16 11.67
C ARG A 257 24.82 -13.01 12.69
N ALA A 258 23.80 -12.22 12.38
CA ALA A 258 22.60 -12.05 13.21
C ALA A 258 21.77 -13.34 13.26
N GLN A 259 21.62 -14.03 12.13
CA GLN A 259 20.97 -15.33 12.07
C GLN A 259 21.75 -16.38 12.86
N GLN A 260 23.07 -16.40 12.77
CA GLN A 260 23.91 -17.29 13.57
C GLN A 260 23.74 -16.99 15.07
N PHE A 261 23.69 -15.72 15.47
CA PHE A 261 23.43 -15.34 16.86
C PHE A 261 22.03 -15.77 17.33
N LEU A 262 21.00 -15.61 16.51
CA LEU A 262 19.64 -16.08 16.78
C LEU A 262 19.60 -17.61 16.87
N ASN A 263 20.22 -18.32 15.93
CA ASN A 263 20.30 -19.76 15.95
C ASN A 263 21.10 -20.27 17.17
N ASN A 264 22.17 -19.59 17.57
CA ASN A 264 22.93 -19.94 18.78
C ASN A 264 22.12 -19.68 20.06
N SER A 265 21.20 -18.69 20.04
CA SER A 265 20.24 -18.47 21.12
C SER A 265 19.09 -19.49 21.12
N GLU A 266 18.75 -20.06 19.97
CA GLU A 266 17.79 -21.17 19.86
C GLU A 266 18.43 -22.54 20.13
N SER A 267 19.75 -22.67 19.96
CA SER A 267 20.51 -23.92 20.16
C SER A 267 21.25 -23.98 21.50
N SER A 268 20.81 -23.26 22.53
CA SER A 268 21.21 -23.55 23.91
C SER A 268 20.44 -24.75 24.46
N CYS A 269 20.67 -25.92 23.87
CA CYS A 269 20.33 -27.22 24.46
C CYS A 269 21.18 -28.35 23.85
N SER A 270 22.51 -28.22 23.89
CA SER A 270 23.42 -29.37 23.99
C SER A 270 24.81 -28.89 24.41
N LEU A 271 25.30 -29.50 25.48
CA LEU A 271 26.60 -29.29 26.11
C LEU A 271 27.75 -29.72 25.18
N ASP A 272 28.87 -29.00 25.22
CA ASP A 272 30.22 -29.58 25.30
C ASP A 272 31.27 -28.54 25.77
N GLU A 273 31.92 -28.90 26.88
CA GLU A 273 33.18 -28.50 27.53
C GLU A 273 33.58 -27.05 27.92
N PRO A 274 34.29 -26.91 29.08
CA PRO A 274 34.48 -25.64 29.78
C PRO A 274 35.80 -24.96 29.39
N SER A 275 35.74 -24.02 28.46
CA SER A 275 36.90 -23.15 28.20
C SER A 275 36.95 -21.98 29.18
N SER A 276 37.73 -22.21 30.24
CA SER A 276 38.46 -21.24 31.08
C SER A 276 37.74 -20.00 31.63
N LEU A 277 37.53 -20.04 32.95
CA LEU A 277 37.57 -18.91 33.89
C LEU A 277 36.53 -17.79 33.69
N HIS A 278 35.33 -18.04 34.22
CA HIS A 278 34.40 -17.04 34.79
C HIS A 278 34.42 -15.67 34.11
N GLU A 279 33.64 -15.53 33.04
CA GLU A 279 33.39 -14.24 32.40
C GLU A 279 33.00 -13.17 33.44
N ARG A 280 33.82 -12.13 33.51
CA ARG A 280 33.63 -11.01 34.44
C ARG A 280 32.31 -10.32 34.08
N LYS A 281 31.35 -10.30 35.02
CA LYS A 281 30.03 -9.68 34.84
C LYS A 281 30.07 -8.17 34.54
N TYR A 282 31.18 -7.50 34.83
CA TYR A 282 31.32 -6.05 34.69
C TYR A 282 32.65 -5.67 34.01
N ASN A 283 32.60 -4.62 33.18
CA ASN A 283 33.78 -4.03 32.55
C ASN A 283 34.72 -3.42 33.62
N SER A 284 35.99 -3.82 33.58
CA SER A 284 37.01 -3.48 34.59
C SER A 284 37.37 -1.99 34.65
N GLN A 285 37.09 -1.21 33.61
CA GLN A 285 37.36 0.22 33.60
C GLN A 285 36.41 1.02 34.49
N PHE A 286 35.17 0.55 34.63
CA PHE A 286 34.13 1.31 35.31
C PHE A 286 33.87 0.81 36.72
N ASN A 287 33.95 -0.51 36.96
CA ASN A 287 33.72 -1.12 38.28
C ASN A 287 34.86 -2.10 38.66
N PRO A 288 36.08 -1.60 38.94
CA PRO A 288 37.26 -2.44 39.14
C PRO A 288 37.18 -3.33 40.39
N HIS A 289 36.50 -2.89 41.46
CA HIS A 289 36.34 -3.66 42.70
C HIS A 289 35.49 -4.92 42.51
N ILE A 290 34.41 -4.82 41.73
CA ILE A 290 33.47 -5.92 41.48
C ILE A 290 34.06 -6.88 40.43
N ALA A 291 34.77 -6.34 39.42
CA ALA A 291 35.45 -7.14 38.41
C ALA A 291 36.62 -7.98 38.97
N ARG A 292 37.11 -7.70 40.18
CA ARG A 292 38.22 -8.42 40.83
C ARG A 292 37.80 -9.52 41.80
N GLN A 293 36.51 -9.70 42.07
CA GLN A 293 36.02 -10.61 43.11
C GLN A 293 36.27 -12.10 42.85
N ASN A 294 36.55 -12.50 41.61
CA ASN A 294 36.70 -13.90 41.21
C ASN A 294 38.16 -14.29 40.89
N GLN A 295 39.14 -13.50 41.32
CA GLN A 295 40.56 -13.90 41.21
C GLN A 295 40.90 -14.81 42.41
N PRO A 296 41.40 -16.04 42.21
CA PRO A 296 41.94 -16.81 43.33
C PRO A 296 43.11 -16.04 43.94
N ARG A 297 43.23 -16.07 45.28
CA ARG A 297 44.33 -15.44 46.03
C ARG A 297 45.66 -16.11 45.76
#